data_AF-A0A7X7MV20-F1
#
_entry.id   AF-A0A7X7MV20-F1
#
_cell.length_a   1.000
_cell.length_b   1.000
_cell.length_c   1.000
_cell.angle_alpha   90.00
_cell.angle_beta   90.00
_cell.angle_gamma   90.00
#
_symmetry.space_group_name_H-M   'P 1'
#
loop_
_entity.id
_entity.type
_entity.pdbx_description
1 polymer ?
#
loop_
_entity_poly.entity_id
_entity_poly.type
_entity_poly.pdbx_seq_one_letter_code
_entity_poly.pdbx_strand_id
1 'polypeptide(L)'
;MDRDLDRSMRKSIREDNVNQIQELLTANPGLLNERCLVGSWLNYASDVDSLQSVVFFVKEGLDVNDKGKEDLYLPILNAIRNKNISMLRFLCENGAEFELNSMKLNPLMFTITHGNLEIAQYLVSTGMDLTIKCEDQFGYLTDVVDYSKRFNTEIYEYLKEISGKEGDDFPTPLTFELKYDRNEAHVIDPKILTEKFEAAIKDIIALFLKKYPDKEIRAMSFWLHLNSDSKEWRYLVEPVMQTEEGLQEIIDKYQKLDNYDIRMHQYIPVEFNGITLKACETWTEGIKDLQKYLYRNCLNVRDNDIEDALYMKQKEIALEQNKMIDQIFAQTVASLRKQRLFVDGTDHEFYVFPFTTEDDKKENYLPNALIMNEGLEMDDYVEYMHVFL
;
A
#
# COMPACT_ATOMS: atom_id res chain seq x y z
N MET A 1 -14.46 21.79 30.97
CA MET A 1 -14.93 22.49 29.77
C MET A 1 -16.00 23.56 30.02
N ASP A 2 -15.79 24.75 29.47
CA ASP A 2 -16.80 25.81 29.29
C ASP A 2 -17.95 25.30 28.39
N ARG A 3 -19.21 25.50 28.82
CA ARG A 3 -20.41 25.01 28.10
C ARG A 3 -20.56 25.63 26.71
N ASP A 4 -20.10 26.86 26.50
CA ASP A 4 -20.25 27.54 25.22
C ASP A 4 -19.13 27.12 24.24
N LEU A 5 -17.92 26.85 24.72
CA LEU A 5 -16.83 26.25 23.92
C LEU A 5 -17.18 24.83 23.49
N ASP A 6 -17.68 24.00 24.42
CA ASP A 6 -18.16 22.65 24.12
C ASP A 6 -19.26 22.64 23.04
N ARG A 7 -20.25 23.54 23.18
CA ARG A 7 -21.33 23.66 22.20
C ARG A 7 -20.80 24.10 20.83
N SER A 8 -19.86 25.02 20.81
CA SER A 8 -19.23 25.52 19.58
C SER A 8 -18.42 24.41 18.89
N MET A 9 -17.58 23.70 19.63
CA MET A 9 -16.79 22.57 19.12
C MET A 9 -17.69 21.48 18.53
N ARG A 10 -18.72 21.05 19.28
CA ARG A 10 -19.68 20.04 18.79
C ARG A 10 -20.50 20.51 17.59
N LYS A 11 -20.72 21.81 17.43
CA LYS A 11 -21.37 22.37 16.23
C LYS A 11 -20.41 22.29 15.04
N SER A 12 -19.17 22.76 15.19
CA SER A 12 -18.17 22.74 14.12
C SER A 12 -17.84 21.32 13.65
N ILE A 13 -17.78 20.35 14.57
CA ILE A 13 -17.62 18.93 14.23
C ILE A 13 -18.80 18.43 13.41
N ARG A 14 -20.05 18.66 13.82
CA ARG A 14 -21.24 18.22 13.06
C ARG A 14 -21.37 18.87 11.68
N GLU A 15 -20.80 20.06 11.51
CA GLU A 15 -20.73 20.77 10.23
C GLU A 15 -19.49 20.35 9.40
N ASP A 16 -18.70 19.40 9.91
CA ASP A 16 -17.40 18.95 9.39
C ASP A 16 -16.44 20.09 9.03
N ASN A 17 -16.51 21.19 9.81
CA ASN A 17 -15.80 22.43 9.55
C ASN A 17 -14.45 22.47 10.29
N VAL A 18 -13.44 21.87 9.66
CA VAL A 18 -12.07 21.79 10.20
C VAL A 18 -11.47 23.17 10.47
N ASN A 19 -11.80 24.20 9.68
CA ASN A 19 -11.29 25.56 9.92
C ASN A 19 -11.79 26.13 11.24
N GLN A 20 -13.08 25.97 11.55
CA GLN A 20 -13.63 26.41 12.83
C GLN A 20 -13.07 25.60 14.00
N ILE A 21 -12.88 24.29 13.83
CA ILE A 21 -12.22 23.43 14.83
C ILE A 21 -10.81 23.96 15.11
N GLN A 22 -10.02 24.23 14.06
CA GLN A 22 -8.67 24.78 14.17
C GLN A 22 -8.66 26.14 14.87
N GLU A 23 -9.58 27.06 14.53
CA GLU A 23 -9.70 28.37 15.17
C GLU A 23 -10.00 28.23 16.68
N LEU A 24 -10.94 27.36 17.05
CA LEU A 24 -11.29 27.11 18.45
C LEU A 24 -10.12 26.54 19.26
N LEU A 25 -9.38 25.59 18.69
CA LEU A 25 -8.19 24.99 19.31
C LEU A 25 -7.02 25.96 19.40
N THR A 26 -6.83 26.82 18.39
CA THR A 26 -5.79 27.86 18.40
C THR A 26 -6.06 28.87 19.52
N ALA A 27 -7.32 29.29 19.69
CA ALA A 27 -7.72 30.17 20.77
C ALA A 27 -7.70 29.49 22.15
N ASN A 28 -7.90 28.17 22.20
CA ASN A 28 -8.01 27.39 23.44
C ASN A 28 -7.31 26.03 23.32
N PRO A 29 -5.96 25.96 23.39
CA PRO A 29 -5.23 24.72 23.11
C PRO A 29 -5.60 23.55 24.04
N GLY A 30 -5.95 23.83 25.29
CA GLY A 30 -6.41 22.81 26.24
C GLY A 30 -7.72 22.13 25.85
N LEU A 31 -8.50 22.70 24.92
CA LEU A 31 -9.75 22.14 24.44
C LEU A 31 -9.55 20.81 23.73
N LEU A 32 -8.39 20.57 23.10
CA LEU A 32 -8.11 19.33 22.34
C LEU A 32 -8.31 18.06 23.20
N ASN A 33 -7.93 18.14 24.47
CA ASN A 33 -7.95 17.01 25.41
C ASN A 33 -9.20 16.99 26.30
N GLU A 34 -10.13 17.93 26.13
CA GLU A 34 -11.42 17.91 26.84
C GLU A 34 -12.30 16.76 26.34
N ARG A 35 -13.15 16.25 27.23
CA ARG A 35 -14.05 15.11 26.94
C ARG A 35 -15.50 15.56 26.90
N CYS A 36 -16.26 14.99 25.98
CA CYS A 36 -17.69 15.23 25.81
C CYS A 36 -18.52 14.04 26.37
N LEU A 37 -19.80 13.96 25.99
CA LEU A 37 -20.68 12.90 26.50
C LEU A 37 -20.28 11.50 26.03
N VAL A 38 -19.69 11.36 24.85
CA VAL A 38 -19.34 10.05 24.25
C VAL A 38 -17.87 9.69 24.41
N GLY A 39 -16.98 10.65 24.71
CA GLY A 39 -15.53 10.41 24.74
C GLY A 39 -14.72 11.66 24.41
N SER A 40 -13.58 11.47 23.75
CA SER A 40 -12.82 12.56 23.12
C SER A 40 -13.58 13.16 21.93
N TRP A 41 -13.01 14.20 21.32
CA TRP A 41 -13.53 14.77 20.08
C TRP A 41 -13.49 13.79 18.91
N LEU A 42 -12.52 12.87 18.90
CA LEU A 42 -12.46 11.81 17.90
C LEU A 42 -13.67 10.88 18.01
N ASN A 43 -14.02 10.43 19.23
CA ASN A 43 -15.22 9.61 19.45
C ASN A 43 -16.48 10.32 18.93
N TYR A 44 -16.63 11.61 19.24
CA TYR A 44 -17.79 12.40 18.80
C TYR A 44 -17.80 12.61 17.28
N ALA A 45 -16.67 12.95 16.67
CA ALA A 45 -16.55 13.14 15.23
C ALA A 45 -16.89 11.85 14.47
N SER A 46 -16.42 10.69 14.95
CA SER A 46 -16.80 9.40 14.38
C SER A 46 -18.28 9.08 14.57
N ASP A 47 -18.84 9.35 15.76
CA ASP A 47 -20.26 9.12 16.07
C ASP A 47 -21.19 9.88 15.11
N VAL A 48 -20.87 11.14 14.84
CA VAL A 48 -21.65 12.02 13.94
C VAL A 48 -21.18 11.99 12.48
N ASP A 49 -20.38 10.99 12.10
CA ASP A 49 -19.92 10.70 10.73
C ASP A 49 -19.16 11.84 10.02
N SER A 50 -18.37 12.61 10.77
CA SER A 50 -17.63 13.78 10.27
C SER A 50 -16.20 13.42 9.89
N LEU A 51 -16.01 12.95 8.65
CA LEU A 51 -14.74 12.38 8.17
C LEU A 51 -13.58 13.38 8.22
N GLN A 52 -13.76 14.63 7.80
CA GLN A 52 -12.65 15.59 7.79
C GLN A 52 -12.20 15.93 9.23
N SER A 53 -13.16 16.00 10.15
CA SER A 53 -12.92 16.20 11.58
C SER A 53 -12.18 15.00 12.19
N VAL A 54 -12.55 13.76 11.82
CA VAL A 54 -11.83 12.54 12.23
C VAL A 54 -10.37 12.59 11.74
N VAL A 55 -10.17 12.87 10.45
CA VAL A 55 -8.82 12.99 9.86
C VAL A 55 -8.00 14.05 10.58
N PHE A 56 -8.61 15.20 10.88
CA PHE A 56 -7.97 16.28 11.60
C PHE A 56 -7.54 15.85 13.02
N PHE A 57 -8.45 15.28 13.81
CA PHE A 57 -8.13 14.91 15.19
C PHE A 57 -7.08 13.80 15.31
N VAL A 58 -7.08 12.82 14.41
CA VAL A 58 -6.02 11.79 14.37
C VAL A 58 -4.67 12.43 14.06
N LYS A 59 -4.61 13.40 13.14
CA LYS A 59 -3.38 14.15 12.83
C LYS A 59 -2.89 15.02 14.00
N GLU A 60 -3.82 15.56 14.80
CA GLU A 60 -3.50 16.27 16.04
C GLU A 60 -3.11 15.33 17.20
N GLY A 61 -3.02 14.02 16.95
CA GLY A 61 -2.48 13.03 17.88
C GLY A 61 -3.50 12.45 18.86
N LEU A 62 -4.80 12.57 18.61
CA LEU A 62 -5.80 11.84 19.40
C LEU A 62 -5.67 10.33 19.15
N ASP A 63 -5.79 9.55 20.22
CA ASP A 63 -5.74 8.10 20.18
C ASP A 63 -6.91 7.51 19.36
N VAL A 64 -6.57 6.85 18.25
CA VAL A 64 -7.52 6.20 17.33
C VAL A 64 -8.35 5.11 18.02
N ASN A 65 -7.85 4.56 19.12
CA ASN A 65 -8.46 3.50 19.91
C ASN A 65 -9.13 4.01 21.20
N ASP A 66 -9.37 5.33 21.34
CA ASP A 66 -10.07 5.88 22.51
C ASP A 66 -11.43 5.21 22.67
N LYS A 67 -11.63 4.52 23.80
CA LYS A 67 -12.86 3.78 24.10
C LYS A 67 -14.04 4.68 24.46
N GLY A 68 -13.83 6.00 24.52
CA GLY A 68 -14.87 6.95 24.86
C GLY A 68 -15.38 6.75 26.29
N LYS A 69 -16.70 6.70 26.48
CA LYS A 69 -17.34 6.36 27.76
C LYS A 69 -17.83 4.92 27.87
N GLU A 70 -18.08 4.29 26.74
CA GLU A 70 -18.52 2.91 26.61
C GLU A 70 -17.86 2.35 25.35
N ASP A 71 -17.53 1.05 25.35
CA ASP A 71 -16.84 0.43 24.22
C ASP A 71 -17.62 0.57 22.88
N LEU A 72 -18.94 0.81 22.91
CA LEU A 72 -19.73 1.08 21.69
C LEU A 72 -19.40 2.42 21.01
N TYR A 73 -18.63 3.30 21.66
CA TYR A 73 -18.20 4.59 21.11
C TYR A 73 -16.82 4.57 20.47
N LEU A 74 -16.19 3.40 20.33
CA LEU A 74 -14.93 3.29 19.59
C LEU A 74 -15.08 3.87 18.17
N PRO A 75 -14.11 4.67 17.68
CA PRO A 75 -14.18 5.27 16.35
C PRO A 75 -14.48 4.25 15.25
N ILE A 76 -13.86 3.07 15.30
CA ILE A 76 -14.05 2.00 14.31
C ILE A 76 -15.49 1.48 14.28
N LEU A 77 -16.13 1.32 15.45
CA LEU A 77 -17.52 0.83 15.54
C LEU A 77 -18.51 1.90 15.09
N ASN A 78 -18.24 3.18 15.37
CA ASN A 78 -19.04 4.27 14.86
C ASN A 78 -18.99 4.32 13.32
N ALA A 79 -17.82 4.15 12.71
CA ALA A 79 -17.68 4.07 11.25
C ALA A 79 -18.48 2.90 10.65
N ILE A 80 -18.47 1.73 11.32
CA ILE A 80 -19.27 0.56 10.93
C ILE A 80 -20.77 0.85 11.01
N ARG A 81 -21.22 1.42 12.15
CA ARG A 81 -22.64 1.77 12.37
C ARG A 81 -23.14 2.79 11.35
N ASN A 82 -22.30 3.77 11.03
CA ASN A 82 -22.61 4.81 10.04
C ASN A 82 -22.46 4.32 8.59
N LYS A 83 -21.98 3.08 8.39
CA LYS A 83 -21.74 2.46 7.09
C LYS A 83 -20.75 3.26 6.23
N ASN A 84 -19.83 3.97 6.87
CA ASN A 84 -18.86 4.83 6.21
C ASN A 84 -17.54 4.08 6.00
N ILE A 85 -17.41 3.45 4.83
CA ILE A 85 -16.21 2.69 4.45
C ILE A 85 -14.96 3.57 4.38
N SER A 86 -15.10 4.85 4.01
CA SER A 86 -13.96 5.78 3.90
C SER A 86 -13.38 6.10 5.27
N MET A 87 -14.26 6.36 6.25
CA MET A 87 -13.84 6.56 7.64
C MET A 87 -13.24 5.29 8.24
N LEU A 88 -13.86 4.14 8.00
CA LEU A 88 -13.35 2.85 8.47
C LEU A 88 -11.93 2.60 7.95
N ARG A 89 -11.71 2.76 6.64
CA ARG A 89 -10.38 2.63 6.00
C ARG A 89 -9.35 3.54 6.65
N PHE A 90 -9.68 4.83 6.76
CA PHE A 90 -8.77 5.80 7.35
C PHE A 90 -8.38 5.43 8.79
N LEU A 91 -9.35 5.01 9.62
CA LEU A 91 -9.08 4.59 11.00
C LEU A 91 -8.18 3.35 11.04
N CYS A 92 -8.44 2.35 10.18
CA CYS A 92 -7.61 1.14 10.10
C CYS A 92 -6.18 1.44 9.64
N GLU A 93 -6.01 2.31 8.63
CA GLU A 93 -4.71 2.77 8.14
C GLU A 93 -3.91 3.53 9.20
N ASN A 94 -4.59 4.11 10.20
CA ASN A 94 -3.97 4.82 11.32
C ASN A 94 -3.88 3.98 12.61
N GLY A 95 -3.99 2.65 12.51
CA GLY A 95 -3.73 1.73 13.62
C GLY A 95 -4.92 1.44 14.53
N ALA A 96 -6.16 1.60 14.04
CA ALA A 96 -7.32 1.12 14.77
C ALA A 96 -7.26 -0.41 14.96
N GLU A 97 -7.39 -0.86 16.21
CA GLU A 97 -7.29 -2.27 16.58
C GLU A 97 -8.62 -3.01 16.32
N PHE A 98 -8.54 -4.21 15.73
CA PHE A 98 -9.69 -5.08 15.47
C PHE A 98 -10.02 -6.00 16.65
N GLU A 99 -9.02 -6.33 17.46
CA GLU A 99 -9.15 -7.23 18.60
C GLU A 99 -9.45 -6.45 19.87
N LEU A 100 -10.72 -6.13 20.07
CA LEU A 100 -11.15 -5.56 21.34
C LEU A 100 -11.09 -6.69 22.36
N ASN A 101 -10.23 -6.54 23.38
CA ASN A 101 -10.05 -7.43 24.54
C ASN A 101 -11.31 -7.59 25.44
N SER A 102 -12.49 -7.55 24.85
CA SER A 102 -13.79 -7.76 25.46
C SER A 102 -14.49 -8.86 24.67
N MET A 103 -14.82 -9.98 25.31
CA MET A 103 -15.51 -11.15 24.73
C MET A 103 -16.84 -10.83 24.01
N LYS A 104 -17.27 -9.56 24.01
CA LYS A 104 -18.53 -9.05 23.50
C LYS A 104 -18.42 -8.21 22.22
N LEU A 105 -17.21 -7.84 21.75
CA LEU A 105 -17.05 -6.81 20.71
C LEU A 105 -16.04 -7.21 19.65
N ASN A 106 -16.49 -8.03 18.69
CA ASN A 106 -15.76 -8.28 17.45
C ASN A 106 -16.34 -7.35 16.34
N PRO A 107 -15.53 -6.49 15.69
CA PRO A 107 -16.01 -5.56 14.65
C PRO A 107 -16.76 -6.24 13.49
N LEU A 108 -16.41 -7.47 13.11
CA LEU A 108 -17.13 -8.22 12.08
C LEU A 108 -18.51 -8.70 12.58
N MET A 109 -18.62 -9.13 13.85
CA MET A 109 -19.92 -9.41 14.48
C MET A 109 -20.80 -8.15 14.54
N PHE A 110 -20.21 -7.00 14.87
CA PHE A 110 -20.91 -5.73 14.86
C PHE A 110 -21.35 -5.31 13.44
N THR A 111 -20.50 -5.57 12.44
CA THR A 111 -20.80 -5.35 11.01
C THR A 111 -21.97 -6.19 10.54
N ILE A 112 -22.10 -7.43 11.00
CA ILE A 112 -23.22 -8.31 10.64
C ILE A 112 -24.57 -7.66 10.98
N THR A 113 -24.66 -6.97 12.13
CA THR A 113 -25.92 -6.37 12.61
C THR A 113 -26.11 -4.90 12.22
N HIS A 114 -25.03 -4.13 12.08
CA HIS A 114 -25.09 -2.68 11.91
C HIS A 114 -24.47 -2.19 10.59
N GLY A 115 -23.52 -2.94 10.03
CA GLY A 115 -22.77 -2.58 8.83
C GLY A 115 -23.46 -2.99 7.53
N ASN A 116 -22.64 -3.20 6.49
CA ASN A 116 -23.08 -3.66 5.18
C ASN A 116 -22.05 -4.67 4.61
N LEU A 117 -22.38 -5.28 3.46
CA LEU A 117 -21.51 -6.24 2.81
C LEU A 117 -20.13 -5.65 2.47
N GLU A 118 -20.08 -4.40 2.02
CA GLU A 118 -18.83 -3.73 1.64
C GLU A 118 -17.86 -3.63 2.83
N ILE A 119 -18.35 -3.23 4.00
CA ILE A 119 -17.57 -3.18 5.23
C ILE A 119 -17.14 -4.57 5.69
N ALA A 120 -18.01 -5.58 5.58
CA ALA A 120 -17.67 -6.96 5.94
C ALA A 120 -16.54 -7.49 5.05
N GLN A 121 -16.62 -7.23 3.75
CA GLN A 121 -15.58 -7.61 2.80
C GLN A 121 -14.25 -6.89 3.08
N TYR A 122 -14.29 -5.60 3.45
CA TYR A 122 -13.09 -4.89 3.86
C TYR A 122 -12.46 -5.49 5.12
N LEU A 123 -13.23 -5.72 6.17
CA LEU A 123 -12.72 -6.30 7.43
C LEU A 123 -12.18 -7.72 7.25
N VAL A 124 -12.81 -8.56 6.42
CA VAL A 124 -12.23 -9.86 6.08
C VAL A 124 -10.90 -9.66 5.35
N SER A 125 -10.84 -8.68 4.44
CA SER A 125 -9.65 -8.42 3.65
C SER A 125 -8.44 -7.98 4.49
N THR A 126 -8.62 -7.48 5.71
CA THR A 126 -7.52 -7.14 6.61
C THR A 126 -6.88 -8.34 7.32
N GLY A 127 -7.32 -9.57 7.00
CA GLY A 127 -6.75 -10.80 7.59
C GLY A 127 -7.32 -11.14 8.97
N MET A 128 -8.50 -10.60 9.30
CA MET A 128 -9.14 -10.83 10.59
C MET A 128 -9.47 -12.32 10.81
N ASP A 129 -9.17 -12.86 12.00
CA ASP A 129 -9.46 -14.26 12.32
C ASP A 129 -10.96 -14.52 12.42
N LEU A 130 -11.48 -15.31 11.46
CA LEU A 130 -12.89 -15.68 11.35
C LEU A 130 -13.28 -16.86 12.25
N THR A 131 -12.30 -17.52 12.88
CA THR A 131 -12.53 -18.69 13.75
C THR A 131 -12.84 -18.31 15.20
N ILE A 132 -12.63 -17.04 15.56
CA ILE A 132 -12.91 -16.53 16.90
C ILE A 132 -14.40 -16.68 17.23
N LYS A 133 -14.68 -17.29 18.38
CA LYS A 133 -16.03 -17.37 18.94
C LYS A 133 -16.25 -16.24 19.94
N CYS A 134 -17.33 -15.50 19.76
CA CYS A 134 -17.73 -14.39 20.64
C CYS A 134 -19.08 -14.67 21.27
N GLU A 135 -19.35 -14.05 22.43
CA GLU A 135 -20.69 -14.04 23.00
C GLU A 135 -21.59 -13.15 22.13
N ASP A 136 -22.70 -13.71 21.64
CA ASP A 136 -23.75 -12.91 21.01
C ASP A 136 -24.49 -12.04 22.03
N GLN A 137 -25.44 -11.23 21.56
CA GLN A 137 -26.26 -10.35 22.41
C GLN A 137 -27.11 -11.09 23.46
N PHE A 138 -27.20 -12.42 23.39
CA PHE A 138 -27.91 -13.28 24.34
C PHE A 138 -26.96 -14.08 25.25
N GLY A 139 -25.64 -13.90 25.11
CA GLY A 139 -24.61 -14.57 25.91
C GLY A 139 -24.22 -15.96 25.39
N TYR A 140 -24.57 -16.33 24.16
CA TYR A 140 -24.14 -17.60 23.56
C TYR A 140 -22.84 -17.41 22.78
N LEU A 141 -21.86 -18.28 23.01
CA LEU A 141 -20.67 -18.36 22.16
C LEU A 141 -21.04 -18.86 20.76
N THR A 142 -20.79 -18.03 19.76
CA THR A 142 -21.03 -18.33 18.34
C THR A 142 -19.85 -17.84 17.51
N ASP A 143 -19.57 -18.51 16.38
CA ASP A 143 -18.66 -17.97 15.37
C ASP A 143 -19.39 -16.96 14.46
N VAL A 144 -18.60 -16.21 13.69
CA VAL A 144 -19.09 -15.13 12.80
C VAL A 144 -19.96 -15.65 11.65
N VAL A 145 -19.71 -16.87 11.18
CA VAL A 145 -20.46 -17.48 10.06
C VAL A 145 -21.86 -17.86 10.52
N ASP A 146 -21.98 -18.60 11.62
CA ASP A 146 -23.27 -18.98 12.20
C ASP A 146 -24.06 -17.76 12.69
N TYR A 147 -23.38 -16.73 13.18
CA TYR A 147 -24.03 -15.48 13.55
C TYR A 147 -24.58 -14.74 12.32
N SER A 148 -23.79 -14.61 11.26
CA SER A 148 -24.24 -13.97 10.01
C SER A 148 -25.46 -14.66 9.41
N LYS A 149 -25.56 -16.00 9.50
CA LYS A 149 -26.72 -16.77 9.04
C LYS A 149 -28.05 -16.33 9.68
N ARG A 150 -28.01 -15.85 10.93
CA ARG A 150 -29.20 -15.42 11.67
C ARG A 150 -29.59 -13.98 11.40
N PHE A 151 -28.61 -13.11 11.14
CA PHE A 151 -28.80 -11.65 11.16
C PHE A 151 -28.56 -10.98 9.81
N ASN A 152 -27.79 -11.58 8.90
CA ASN A 152 -27.45 -10.99 7.61
C ASN A 152 -27.09 -12.04 6.54
N THR A 153 -28.07 -12.41 5.72
CA THR A 153 -27.92 -13.42 4.66
C THR A 153 -26.87 -13.05 3.61
N GLU A 154 -26.72 -11.76 3.28
CA GLU A 154 -25.78 -11.30 2.26
C GLU A 154 -24.33 -11.48 2.74
N ILE A 155 -24.04 -11.07 3.97
CA ILE A 155 -22.73 -11.29 4.59
C ILE A 155 -22.49 -12.79 4.82
N TYR A 156 -23.52 -13.56 5.17
CA TYR A 156 -23.41 -15.00 5.33
C TYR A 156 -22.97 -15.71 4.05
N GLU A 157 -23.60 -15.43 2.91
CA GLU A 157 -23.21 -16.07 1.65
C GLU A 157 -21.77 -15.68 1.26
N TYR A 158 -21.38 -14.43 1.51
CA TYR A 158 -19.99 -14.02 1.34
C TYR A 158 -19.05 -14.81 2.24
N LEU A 159 -19.24 -14.79 3.56
CA LEU A 159 -18.38 -15.47 4.53
C LEU A 159 -18.26 -16.97 4.23
N LYS A 160 -19.37 -17.62 3.91
CA LYS A 160 -19.42 -19.03 3.52
C LYS A 160 -18.58 -19.34 2.27
N GLU A 161 -18.53 -18.43 1.30
CA GLU A 161 -17.69 -18.57 0.11
C GLU A 161 -16.19 -18.57 0.45
N ILE A 162 -15.79 -17.83 1.48
CA ILE A 162 -14.38 -17.62 1.89
C ILE A 162 -13.92 -18.62 2.94
N SER A 163 -14.82 -19.20 3.73
CA SER A 163 -14.50 -20.14 4.83
C SER A 163 -13.73 -21.42 4.41
N GLY A 164 -13.51 -21.64 3.11
CA GLY A 164 -12.68 -22.72 2.57
C GLY A 164 -11.53 -22.25 1.66
N LYS A 165 -11.24 -20.94 1.62
CA LYS A 165 -10.15 -20.36 0.84
C LYS A 165 -8.96 -20.09 1.78
N GLU A 166 -7.76 -20.51 1.38
CA GLU A 166 -6.49 -20.26 2.10
C GLU A 166 -5.45 -19.70 1.11
N GLY A 167 -4.42 -19.02 1.61
CA GLY A 167 -3.36 -18.46 0.77
C GLY A 167 -3.87 -17.41 -0.22
N ASP A 168 -3.44 -17.50 -1.47
CA ASP A 168 -3.68 -16.52 -2.55
C ASP A 168 -5.17 -16.31 -2.90
N ASP A 169 -6.04 -17.23 -2.49
CA ASP A 169 -7.49 -17.15 -2.70
C ASP A 169 -8.22 -16.33 -1.60
N PHE A 170 -7.53 -15.98 -0.50
CA PHE A 170 -8.10 -15.16 0.57
C PHE A 170 -8.05 -13.67 0.22
N PRO A 171 -9.12 -12.88 0.45
CA PRO A 171 -9.12 -11.45 0.14
C PRO A 171 -8.06 -10.68 0.93
N THR A 172 -7.35 -9.78 0.25
CA THR A 172 -6.46 -8.75 0.82
C THR A 172 -7.05 -7.34 0.65
N PRO A 173 -6.61 -6.31 1.41
CA PRO A 173 -7.18 -4.97 1.30
C PRO A 173 -7.02 -4.40 -0.11
N LEU A 174 -5.93 -4.78 -0.78
CA LEU A 174 -5.70 -4.50 -2.18
C LEU A 174 -6.77 -5.18 -3.03
N THR A 175 -6.93 -6.51 -3.00
CA THR A 175 -7.96 -7.19 -3.83
C THR A 175 -9.39 -6.71 -3.59
N PHE A 176 -9.71 -6.26 -2.37
CA PHE A 176 -11.02 -5.66 -2.04
C PHE A 176 -11.24 -4.32 -2.76
N GLU A 177 -10.27 -3.40 -2.71
CA GLU A 177 -10.32 -2.13 -3.46
C GLU A 177 -10.62 -2.36 -4.95
N LEU A 178 -10.07 -3.44 -5.51
CA LEU A 178 -10.11 -3.74 -6.92
C LEU A 178 -11.43 -4.38 -7.38
N LYS A 179 -12.19 -4.99 -6.48
CA LYS A 179 -13.53 -5.54 -6.78
C LYS A 179 -14.56 -4.44 -7.03
N TYR A 180 -14.35 -3.26 -6.43
CA TYR A 180 -15.29 -2.13 -6.46
C TYR A 180 -14.84 -0.98 -7.37
N ASP A 181 -13.64 -1.05 -7.93
CA ASP A 181 -13.16 -0.09 -8.92
C ASP A 181 -13.85 -0.34 -10.27
N ARG A 182 -14.88 0.45 -10.58
CA ARG A 182 -15.60 0.46 -11.87
C ARG A 182 -15.08 1.56 -12.79
N ASN A 183 -13.86 2.06 -12.61
CA ASN A 183 -13.34 3.09 -13.51
C ASN A 183 -12.94 2.47 -14.85
N GLU A 184 -13.84 2.60 -15.82
CA GLU A 184 -13.62 2.33 -17.26
C GLU A 184 -12.65 3.35 -17.93
N ALA A 185 -11.84 4.06 -17.15
CA ALA A 185 -10.86 5.02 -17.65
C ALA A 185 -9.44 4.55 -17.32
N HIS A 186 -8.91 3.64 -18.14
CA HIS A 186 -7.50 3.26 -18.14
C HIS A 186 -6.62 4.38 -18.73
N VAL A 187 -6.64 5.56 -18.11
CA VAL A 187 -5.90 6.74 -18.57
C VAL A 187 -4.87 7.11 -17.52
N ILE A 188 -3.60 7.02 -17.89
CA ILE A 188 -2.50 7.48 -17.06
C ILE A 188 -2.35 9.00 -17.21
N ASP A 189 -2.32 9.71 -16.09
CA ASP A 189 -1.90 11.10 -16.00
C ASP A 189 -0.38 11.13 -15.74
N PRO A 190 0.44 11.59 -16.71
CA PRO A 190 1.90 11.57 -16.55
C PRO A 190 2.39 12.36 -15.34
N LYS A 191 1.70 13.44 -14.96
CA LYS A 191 2.09 14.27 -13.82
C LYS A 191 1.85 13.54 -12.52
N ILE A 192 0.67 12.94 -12.35
CA ILE A 192 0.34 12.18 -11.14
C ILE A 192 1.27 10.96 -11.02
N LEU A 193 1.51 10.26 -12.13
CA LEU A 193 2.43 9.12 -12.13
C LEU A 193 3.86 9.53 -11.74
N THR A 194 4.34 10.68 -12.21
CA THR A 194 5.64 11.25 -11.79
C THR A 194 5.68 11.50 -10.29
N GLU A 195 4.66 12.16 -9.72
CA GLU A 195 4.57 12.42 -8.27
C GLU A 195 4.59 11.12 -7.44
N LYS A 196 3.90 10.08 -7.92
CA LYS A 196 3.86 8.75 -7.30
C LYS A 196 5.20 8.04 -7.34
N PHE A 197 5.89 8.07 -8.48
CA PHE A 197 7.25 7.54 -8.60
C PHE A 197 8.21 8.28 -7.68
N GLU A 198 8.16 9.61 -7.63
CA GLU A 198 9.04 10.39 -6.75
C GLU A 198 8.87 10.00 -5.28
N ALA A 199 7.61 9.87 -4.81
CA ALA A 199 7.32 9.46 -3.44
C ALA A 199 7.87 8.06 -3.14
N ALA A 200 7.59 7.09 -4.03
CA ALA A 200 8.07 5.71 -3.87
C ALA A 200 9.61 5.63 -3.81
N ILE A 201 10.30 6.31 -4.74
CA ILE A 201 11.77 6.31 -4.81
C ILE A 201 12.38 6.92 -3.54
N LYS A 202 11.87 8.08 -3.10
CA LYS A 202 12.36 8.77 -1.89
C LYS A 202 12.20 7.89 -0.65
N ASP A 203 11.05 7.25 -0.51
CA ASP A 203 10.78 6.37 0.62
C ASP A 203 11.73 5.16 0.66
N ILE A 204 11.97 4.52 -0.49
CA ILE A 204 12.85 3.35 -0.58
C ILE A 204 14.29 3.72 -0.26
N ILE A 205 14.80 4.82 -0.81
CA ILE A 205 16.17 5.28 -0.55
C ILE A 205 16.31 5.61 0.93
N ALA A 206 15.36 6.33 1.52
CA ALA A 206 15.38 6.64 2.95
C ALA A 206 15.39 5.38 3.83
N LEU A 207 14.57 4.37 3.46
CA LEU A 207 14.54 3.08 4.15
C LEU A 207 15.88 2.35 4.05
N PHE A 208 16.48 2.32 2.85
CA PHE A 208 17.75 1.64 2.62
C PHE A 208 18.89 2.30 3.40
N LEU A 209 19.05 3.62 3.29
CA LEU A 209 20.10 4.36 3.99
C LEU A 209 19.98 4.24 5.50
N LYS A 210 18.74 4.16 6.02
CA LYS A 210 18.49 3.89 7.45
C LYS A 210 18.97 2.50 7.86
N LYS A 211 18.75 1.48 7.02
CA LYS A 211 19.07 0.08 7.32
C LYS A 211 20.54 -0.26 7.09
N TYR A 212 21.17 0.40 6.12
CA TYR A 212 22.53 0.12 5.66
C TYR A 212 23.35 1.41 5.49
N PRO A 213 23.59 2.18 6.57
CA PRO A 213 24.25 3.48 6.48
C PRO A 213 25.71 3.40 6.03
N ASP A 214 26.38 2.26 6.25
CA ASP A 214 27.82 2.09 5.99
C ASP A 214 28.11 1.25 4.74
N LYS A 215 27.10 0.93 3.94
CA LYS A 215 27.26 0.10 2.73
C LYS A 215 27.39 0.98 1.50
N GLU A 216 28.43 0.72 0.71
CA GLU A 216 28.60 1.32 -0.61
C GLU A 216 27.61 0.67 -1.58
N ILE A 217 26.74 1.48 -2.17
CA ILE A 217 25.73 1.06 -3.14
C ILE A 217 26.35 1.20 -4.53
N ARG A 218 26.34 0.13 -5.30
CA ARG A 218 26.78 0.16 -6.69
C ARG A 218 25.63 0.55 -7.62
N ALA A 219 24.48 -0.09 -7.47
CA ALA A 219 23.35 0.10 -8.37
C ALA A 219 22.00 -0.16 -7.71
N MET A 220 20.95 0.42 -8.29
CA MET A 220 19.55 0.21 -7.96
C MET A 220 18.74 -0.13 -9.21
N SER A 221 17.71 -0.95 -9.08
CA SER A 221 16.68 -1.15 -10.11
C SER A 221 15.29 -1.25 -9.50
N PHE A 222 14.26 -1.16 -10.34
CA PHE A 222 12.87 -1.35 -9.97
C PHE A 222 12.23 -2.32 -10.95
N TRP A 223 11.79 -3.48 -10.45
CA TRP A 223 10.98 -4.38 -11.23
C TRP A 223 9.52 -3.94 -11.16
N LEU A 224 9.06 -3.33 -12.25
CA LEU A 224 7.65 -3.00 -12.45
C LEU A 224 6.96 -4.19 -13.09
N HIS A 225 6.12 -4.89 -12.35
CA HIS A 225 5.39 -6.08 -12.82
C HIS A 225 4.18 -5.69 -13.70
N LEU A 226 4.43 -4.94 -14.77
CA LEU A 226 3.40 -4.37 -15.65
C LEU A 226 2.65 -5.43 -16.47
N ASN A 227 3.27 -6.60 -16.68
CA ASN A 227 2.76 -7.69 -17.52
C ASN A 227 2.35 -8.93 -16.73
N SER A 228 2.18 -8.84 -15.41
CA SER A 228 1.85 -10.03 -14.64
C SER A 228 0.39 -10.46 -14.78
N ASP A 229 0.21 -11.73 -15.14
CA ASP A 229 -1.10 -12.39 -15.16
C ASP A 229 -1.64 -12.61 -13.74
N SER A 230 -0.75 -12.80 -12.77
CA SER A 230 -1.14 -12.97 -11.36
C SER A 230 -1.64 -11.67 -10.78
N LYS A 231 -2.82 -11.70 -10.13
CA LYS A 231 -3.40 -10.53 -9.44
C LYS A 231 -2.53 -10.00 -8.30
N GLU A 232 -1.78 -10.88 -7.66
CA GLU A 232 -0.88 -10.54 -6.55
C GLU A 232 0.32 -9.72 -7.04
N TRP A 233 0.91 -10.15 -8.17
CA TRP A 233 2.12 -9.56 -8.73
C TRP A 233 1.82 -8.38 -9.66
N ARG A 234 0.58 -8.21 -10.08
CA ARG A 234 0.18 -7.18 -11.02
C ARG A 234 0.48 -5.77 -10.53
N TYR A 235 1.32 -5.07 -11.30
CA TYR A 235 1.83 -3.73 -10.98
C TYR A 235 2.58 -3.64 -9.66
N LEU A 236 3.02 -4.78 -9.11
CA LEU A 236 3.97 -4.81 -8.01
C LEU A 236 5.24 -4.06 -8.43
N VAL A 237 5.82 -3.30 -7.51
CA VAL A 237 6.99 -2.44 -7.75
C VAL A 237 8.12 -2.88 -6.83
N GLU A 238 8.98 -3.80 -7.28
CA GLU A 238 10.01 -4.38 -6.43
C GLU A 238 11.33 -3.61 -6.58
N PRO A 239 11.79 -2.87 -5.56
CA PRO A 239 13.11 -2.28 -5.59
C PRO A 239 14.19 -3.32 -5.38
N VAL A 240 15.25 -3.21 -6.16
CA VAL A 240 16.43 -4.08 -6.13
C VAL A 240 17.64 -3.18 -5.89
N MET A 241 18.45 -3.51 -4.88
CA MET A 241 19.61 -2.70 -4.47
C MET A 241 20.87 -3.58 -4.41
N GLN A 242 21.91 -3.20 -5.14
CA GLN A 242 23.19 -3.89 -5.19
C GLN A 242 24.27 -3.09 -4.46
N THR A 243 24.94 -3.73 -3.50
CA THR A 243 26.13 -3.20 -2.81
C THR A 243 27.40 -3.68 -3.50
N GLU A 244 28.50 -2.96 -3.30
CA GLU A 244 29.81 -3.33 -3.87
C GLU A 244 30.32 -4.68 -3.32
N GLU A 245 30.27 -4.84 -2.00
CA GLU A 245 30.60 -6.09 -1.30
C GLU A 245 29.81 -7.26 -1.88
N GLY A 246 28.51 -7.05 -2.10
CA GLY A 246 27.68 -8.11 -2.62
C GLY A 246 27.97 -8.46 -4.07
N LEU A 247 28.35 -7.50 -4.89
CA LEU A 247 28.82 -7.87 -6.22
C LEU A 247 30.06 -8.77 -6.15
N GLN A 248 31.03 -8.43 -5.29
CA GLN A 248 32.27 -9.18 -5.16
C GLN A 248 32.03 -10.63 -4.70
N GLU A 249 31.10 -10.86 -3.77
CA GLU A 249 30.75 -12.20 -3.30
C GLU A 249 30.20 -13.10 -4.42
N ILE A 250 29.34 -12.55 -5.30
CA ILE A 250 28.83 -13.29 -6.47
C ILE A 250 29.99 -13.66 -7.38
N ILE A 251 30.84 -12.68 -7.71
CA ILE A 251 32.01 -12.89 -8.57
C ILE A 251 32.90 -14.00 -7.99
N ASP A 252 33.26 -13.91 -6.71
CA ASP A 252 34.14 -14.86 -6.03
C ASP A 252 33.54 -16.27 -5.92
N LYS A 253 32.22 -16.35 -5.70
CA LYS A 253 31.49 -17.62 -5.60
C LYS A 253 31.44 -18.33 -6.95
N TYR A 254 31.24 -17.59 -8.04
CA TYR A 254 30.95 -18.17 -9.34
C TYR A 254 32.12 -18.17 -10.34
N GLN A 255 33.22 -17.45 -10.08
CA GLN A 255 34.49 -17.60 -10.82
C GLN A 255 35.12 -19.00 -10.68
N LYS A 256 34.69 -19.83 -9.72
CA LYS A 256 35.28 -21.15 -9.43
C LYS A 256 34.60 -22.34 -10.15
N LEU A 257 33.60 -22.09 -10.98
CA LEU A 257 32.88 -23.14 -11.71
C LEU A 257 33.05 -22.93 -13.22
N ASP A 258 33.80 -23.82 -13.87
CA ASP A 258 34.14 -23.78 -15.31
C ASP A 258 32.93 -23.82 -16.29
N ASN A 259 31.69 -23.81 -15.80
CA ASN A 259 30.48 -23.89 -16.62
C ASN A 259 29.21 -23.41 -15.87
N TYR A 260 29.35 -22.45 -14.95
CA TYR A 260 28.21 -21.95 -14.20
C TYR A 260 27.69 -20.63 -14.76
N ASP A 261 26.40 -20.62 -15.04
CA ASP A 261 25.73 -19.46 -15.59
C ASP A 261 25.39 -18.45 -14.47
N ILE A 262 26.28 -17.47 -14.29
CA ILE A 262 26.11 -16.39 -13.32
C ILE A 262 24.88 -15.53 -13.67
N ARG A 263 24.35 -15.63 -14.90
CA ARG A 263 23.12 -14.94 -15.35
C ARG A 263 21.87 -15.32 -14.55
N MET A 264 21.86 -16.50 -13.92
CA MET A 264 20.76 -16.92 -13.01
C MET A 264 20.72 -16.15 -11.69
N HIS A 265 21.76 -15.37 -11.38
CA HIS A 265 21.81 -14.48 -10.22
C HIS A 265 21.71 -13.03 -10.70
N GLN A 266 20.58 -12.71 -11.30
CA GLN A 266 20.19 -11.33 -11.60
C GLN A 266 20.12 -10.57 -10.28
N TYR A 267 21.21 -9.87 -10.02
CA TYR A 267 21.43 -8.92 -8.95
C TYR A 267 21.39 -9.55 -7.56
N ILE A 268 22.56 -9.52 -6.88
CA ILE A 268 22.74 -9.54 -5.42
C ILE A 268 23.14 -10.91 -4.80
N PRO A 269 24.08 -10.95 -3.83
CA PRO A 269 24.41 -12.18 -3.09
C PRO A 269 23.24 -12.81 -2.37
N VAL A 270 23.42 -14.08 -2.07
CA VAL A 270 22.47 -14.91 -1.33
C VAL A 270 22.12 -14.36 0.07
N GLU A 271 22.95 -13.52 0.68
CA GLU A 271 22.69 -12.86 1.97
C GLU A 271 21.90 -11.54 1.87
N PHE A 272 21.92 -10.91 0.70
CA PHE A 272 21.15 -9.72 0.37
C PHE A 272 19.88 -10.05 -0.46
N ASN A 273 19.64 -11.34 -0.76
CA ASN A 273 18.33 -11.89 -1.16
C ASN A 273 17.20 -11.58 -0.14
N GLY A 274 17.56 -11.05 1.04
CA GLY A 274 16.65 -10.41 1.97
C GLY A 274 16.16 -9.00 1.55
N ILE A 275 16.42 -8.55 0.32
CA ILE A 275 15.72 -7.40 -0.29
C ILE A 275 14.79 -7.85 -1.43
N THR A 276 15.04 -9.01 -2.05
CA THR A 276 14.06 -9.78 -2.84
C THR A 276 13.02 -10.49 -1.95
N LEU A 277 12.62 -9.84 -0.86
CA LEU A 277 11.76 -10.40 0.16
C LEU A 277 10.35 -10.66 -0.39
N LYS A 278 10.11 -11.95 -0.59
CA LYS A 278 8.92 -12.72 -0.22
C LYS A 278 8.34 -12.43 1.19
N ALA A 279 8.61 -11.27 1.79
CA ALA A 279 8.06 -10.77 3.05
C ALA A 279 7.35 -9.43 2.79
N CYS A 280 6.22 -9.54 2.08
CA CYS A 280 5.30 -8.50 1.67
C CYS A 280 4.52 -7.83 2.83
N GLU A 281 5.13 -7.58 3.99
CA GLU A 281 4.42 -6.97 5.13
C GLU A 281 4.74 -5.48 5.38
N THR A 282 5.69 -4.87 4.67
CA THR A 282 6.01 -3.43 4.87
C THR A 282 6.45 -2.72 3.59
N TRP A 283 5.52 -2.55 2.65
CA TRP A 283 5.73 -1.57 1.58
C TRP A 283 5.66 -0.17 2.19
N THR A 284 6.57 0.73 1.81
CA THR A 284 6.44 2.13 2.21
C THR A 284 5.16 2.70 1.59
N GLU A 285 4.60 3.74 2.20
CA GLU A 285 3.34 4.31 1.72
C GLU A 285 3.45 4.79 0.26
N GLY A 286 4.60 5.34 -0.14
CA GLY A 286 4.86 5.73 -1.53
C GLY A 286 4.74 4.57 -2.52
N ILE A 287 5.26 3.37 -2.20
CA ILE A 287 5.15 2.24 -3.14
C ILE A 287 3.73 1.69 -3.18
N LYS A 288 3.04 1.59 -2.03
CA LYS A 288 1.63 1.17 -2.00
C LYS A 288 0.76 2.10 -2.84
N ASP A 289 0.97 3.41 -2.71
CA ASP A 289 0.23 4.42 -3.45
C ASP A 289 0.53 4.37 -4.96
N LEU A 290 1.80 4.17 -5.35
CA LEU A 290 2.18 3.94 -6.75
C LEU A 290 1.54 2.67 -7.33
N GLN A 291 1.61 1.54 -6.62
CA GLN A 291 0.99 0.28 -7.07
C GLN A 291 -0.53 0.45 -7.23
N LYS A 292 -1.21 1.07 -6.25
CA LYS A 292 -2.64 1.39 -6.34
C LYS A 292 -2.92 2.26 -7.56
N TYR A 293 -2.11 3.29 -7.81
CA TYR A 293 -2.29 4.16 -8.97
C TYR A 293 -2.13 3.40 -10.30
N LEU A 294 -1.06 2.62 -10.46
CA LEU A 294 -0.82 1.82 -11.66
C LEU A 294 -1.98 0.85 -11.89
N TYR A 295 -2.42 0.15 -10.84
CA TYR A 295 -3.53 -0.79 -10.95
C TYR A 295 -4.83 -0.12 -11.42
N ARG A 296 -5.17 1.05 -10.90
CA ARG A 296 -6.41 1.77 -11.25
C ARG A 296 -6.40 2.36 -12.66
N ASN A 297 -5.23 2.73 -13.18
CA ASN A 297 -5.12 3.54 -14.40
C ASN A 297 -4.49 2.78 -15.58
N CYS A 298 -3.89 1.62 -15.35
CA CYS A 298 -3.28 0.81 -16.40
C CYS A 298 -4.27 -0.20 -17.00
N LEU A 299 -4.11 -0.51 -18.29
CA LEU A 299 -4.83 -1.58 -18.95
C LEU A 299 -4.12 -2.89 -18.61
N ASN A 300 -4.82 -3.82 -17.98
CA ASN A 300 -4.32 -5.17 -17.80
C ASN A 300 -5.07 -6.15 -18.71
N VAL A 301 -4.33 -6.76 -19.63
CA VAL A 301 -4.87 -7.80 -20.52
C VAL A 301 -4.87 -9.12 -19.75
N ARG A 302 -6.06 -9.71 -19.55
CA ARG A 302 -6.17 -11.06 -19.00
C ARG A 302 -6.11 -12.06 -20.14
N ASP A 303 -5.38 -13.15 -19.94
CA ASP A 303 -5.58 -14.38 -20.71
C ASP A 303 -6.96 -14.95 -20.36
N ASN A 304 -7.97 -14.49 -21.08
CA ASN A 304 -9.27 -15.14 -21.16
C ASN A 304 -9.38 -15.74 -22.56
N ASP A 305 -10.07 -16.87 -22.69
CA ASP A 305 -10.34 -17.60 -23.95
C ASP A 305 -11.23 -16.81 -24.95
N ILE A 306 -10.92 -15.53 -25.21
CA ILE A 306 -11.68 -14.61 -26.05
C ILE A 306 -10.94 -14.41 -27.38
N GLU A 307 -11.70 -14.51 -28.47
CA GLU A 307 -11.28 -14.41 -29.88
C GLU A 307 -10.11 -13.45 -30.19
N ASP A 308 -9.16 -13.96 -30.99
CA ASP A 308 -7.80 -13.45 -31.22
C ASP A 308 -7.66 -11.94 -31.51
N ALA A 309 -8.60 -11.29 -32.20
CA ALA A 309 -8.39 -9.92 -32.69
C ALA A 309 -8.50 -8.82 -31.61
N LEU A 310 -9.42 -8.96 -30.65
CA LEU A 310 -9.60 -7.97 -29.59
C LEU A 310 -8.49 -8.06 -28.54
N TYR A 311 -8.10 -9.29 -28.20
CA TYR A 311 -6.98 -9.57 -27.29
C TYR A 311 -5.67 -8.98 -27.83
N MET A 312 -5.35 -9.21 -29.11
CA MET A 312 -4.14 -8.66 -29.73
C MET A 312 -4.12 -7.14 -29.71
N LYS A 313 -5.26 -6.49 -29.98
CA LYS A 313 -5.38 -5.02 -29.90
C LYS A 313 -5.17 -4.50 -28.47
N GLN A 314 -5.71 -5.17 -27.46
CA GLN A 314 -5.50 -4.78 -26.06
C GLN A 314 -4.04 -4.97 -25.64
N LYS A 315 -3.39 -6.03 -26.12
CA LYS A 315 -1.96 -6.29 -25.87
C LYS A 315 -1.07 -5.21 -26.47
N GLU A 316 -1.38 -4.75 -27.69
CA GLU A 316 -0.68 -3.61 -28.31
C GLU A 316 -0.82 -2.33 -27.48
N ILE A 317 -2.04 -2.01 -27.02
CA ILE A 317 -2.30 -0.84 -26.18
C ILE A 317 -1.55 -0.93 -24.84
N ALA A 318 -1.58 -2.09 -24.18
CA ALA A 318 -0.86 -2.31 -22.93
C ALA A 318 0.66 -2.18 -23.13
N LEU A 319 1.19 -2.68 -24.25
CA LEU A 319 2.61 -2.55 -24.58
C LEU A 319 3.03 -1.08 -24.79
N GLU A 320 2.21 -0.28 -25.48
CA GLU A 320 2.46 1.17 -25.65
C GLU A 320 2.38 1.91 -24.31
N GLN A 321 1.41 1.55 -23.47
CA GLN A 321 1.28 2.08 -22.13
C GLN A 321 2.51 1.78 -21.26
N ASN A 322 3.01 0.55 -21.28
CA ASN A 322 4.19 0.15 -20.51
C ASN A 322 5.43 0.95 -20.92
N LYS A 323 5.63 1.13 -22.24
CA LYS A 323 6.71 1.99 -22.74
C LYS A 323 6.60 3.42 -22.21
N MET A 324 5.39 3.98 -22.15
CA MET A 324 5.16 5.31 -21.59
C MET A 324 5.47 5.36 -20.09
N ILE A 325 5.06 4.32 -19.32
CA ILE A 325 5.37 4.20 -17.89
C ILE A 325 6.89 4.18 -17.68
N ASP A 326 7.62 3.36 -18.45
CA ASP A 326 9.08 3.24 -18.34
C ASP A 326 9.78 4.56 -18.68
N GLN A 327 9.27 5.31 -19.68
CA GLN A 327 9.79 6.64 -20.02
C GLN A 327 9.56 7.66 -18.90
N ILE A 328 8.36 7.68 -18.31
CA ILE A 328 8.04 8.57 -17.18
C ILE A 328 8.93 8.22 -15.98
N PHE A 329 9.10 6.92 -15.70
CA PHE A 329 9.98 6.45 -14.64
C PHE A 329 11.43 6.90 -14.88
N ALA A 330 11.98 6.69 -16.07
CA ALA A 330 13.34 7.12 -16.43
C ALA A 330 13.55 8.63 -16.26
N GLN A 331 12.58 9.44 -16.72
CA GLN A 331 12.63 10.90 -16.56
C GLN A 331 12.55 11.33 -15.10
N THR A 332 11.73 10.64 -14.30
CA THR A 332 11.62 10.88 -12.86
C THR A 332 12.96 10.63 -12.17
N VAL A 333 13.59 9.48 -12.46
CA VAL A 333 14.94 9.16 -11.95
C VAL A 333 15.95 10.23 -12.37
N ALA A 334 15.98 10.62 -13.64
CA ALA A 334 16.89 11.67 -14.11
C ALA A 334 16.70 13.02 -13.37
N SER A 335 15.44 13.39 -13.09
CA SER A 335 15.10 14.58 -12.30
C SER A 335 15.60 14.47 -10.85
N LEU A 336 15.38 13.34 -10.21
CA LEU A 336 15.82 13.09 -8.82
C LEU A 336 17.35 13.00 -8.72
N ARG A 337 18.04 12.51 -9.75
CA ARG A 337 19.50 12.50 -9.82
C ARG A 337 20.08 13.92 -9.80
N LYS A 338 19.48 14.86 -10.55
CA LYS A 338 19.85 16.29 -10.50
C LYS A 338 19.68 16.91 -9.11
N GLN A 339 18.85 16.30 -8.25
CA GLN A 339 18.65 16.67 -6.85
C GLN A 339 19.61 15.95 -5.88
N ARG A 340 20.59 15.20 -6.39
CA ARG A 340 21.53 14.35 -5.62
C ARG A 340 20.83 13.31 -4.73
N LEU A 341 19.71 12.73 -5.19
CA LEU A 341 19.00 11.71 -4.41
C LEU A 341 19.71 10.35 -4.36
N PHE A 342 20.42 9.97 -5.44
CA PHE A 342 21.05 8.65 -5.58
C PHE A 342 22.48 8.65 -5.06
N VAL A 343 22.65 9.08 -3.81
CA VAL A 343 23.93 9.09 -3.10
C VAL A 343 23.78 8.23 -1.86
N ASP A 344 24.73 7.34 -1.62
CA ASP A 344 24.71 6.47 -0.45
C ASP A 344 25.26 7.14 0.82
N GLY A 345 25.33 6.40 1.93
CA GLY A 345 25.82 6.91 3.21
C GLY A 345 27.32 7.27 3.22
N THR A 346 28.06 6.90 2.18
CA THR A 346 29.49 7.17 1.99
C THR A 346 29.77 8.35 1.06
N ASP A 347 28.73 9.08 0.61
CA ASP A 347 28.78 10.13 -0.42
C ASP A 347 29.12 9.61 -1.83
N HIS A 348 28.97 8.30 -2.07
CA HIS A 348 29.11 7.70 -3.39
C HIS A 348 27.80 7.81 -4.18
N GLU A 349 27.88 8.33 -5.40
CA GLU A 349 26.73 8.39 -6.31
C GLU A 349 26.59 7.09 -7.08
N PHE A 350 25.44 6.41 -6.90
CA PHE A 350 25.21 5.08 -7.44
C PHE A 350 24.31 5.10 -8.69
N TYR A 351 24.38 4.02 -9.47
CA TYR A 351 23.63 3.89 -10.70
C TYR A 351 22.17 3.46 -10.48
N VAL A 352 21.28 3.82 -11.41
CA VAL A 352 19.87 3.36 -11.42
C VAL A 352 19.52 2.81 -12.78
N PHE A 353 18.96 1.60 -12.84
CA PHE A 353 18.70 0.92 -14.10
C PHE A 353 17.27 0.42 -14.24
N PRO A 354 16.74 0.36 -15.48
CA PRO A 354 15.56 -0.44 -15.78
C PRO A 354 15.82 -1.90 -15.39
N PHE A 355 14.81 -2.58 -14.87
CA PHE A 355 14.90 -4.02 -14.66
C PHE A 355 14.88 -4.73 -16.02
N THR A 356 15.74 -5.74 -16.20
CA THR A 356 15.90 -6.47 -17.46
C THR A 356 15.98 -7.97 -17.19
N THR A 357 15.31 -8.75 -18.03
CA THR A 357 15.36 -10.21 -18.03
C THR A 357 16.29 -10.74 -19.12
N GLU A 358 16.55 -12.06 -19.16
CA GLU A 358 17.43 -12.68 -20.17
C GLU A 358 16.90 -12.52 -21.61
N ASP A 359 15.59 -12.35 -21.75
CA ASP A 359 14.92 -12.18 -23.05
C ASP A 359 14.91 -10.71 -23.53
N ASP A 360 15.31 -9.76 -22.67
CA ASP A 360 15.26 -8.33 -22.99
C ASP A 360 16.44 -7.90 -23.87
N LYS A 361 16.09 -7.44 -25.06
CA LYS A 361 17.08 -6.91 -26.01
C LYS A 361 17.61 -5.55 -25.54
N LYS A 362 18.91 -5.33 -25.72
CA LYS A 362 19.62 -4.10 -25.32
C LYS A 362 18.94 -2.82 -25.81
N GLU A 363 18.40 -2.85 -27.02
CA GLU A 363 17.75 -1.71 -27.64
C GLU A 363 16.48 -1.25 -26.89
N ASN A 364 15.87 -2.13 -26.08
CA ASN A 364 14.65 -1.85 -25.35
C ASN A 364 14.90 -1.09 -24.03
N TYR A 365 15.99 -1.38 -23.32
CA TYR A 365 16.26 -0.79 -21.99
C TYR A 365 17.35 0.27 -22.00
N LEU A 366 18.34 0.17 -22.91
CA LEU A 366 19.50 1.07 -22.92
C LEU A 366 19.13 2.56 -23.03
N PRO A 367 18.15 2.98 -23.87
CA PRO A 367 17.77 4.40 -23.93
C PRO A 367 17.32 4.95 -22.57
N ASN A 368 16.52 4.18 -21.83
CA ASN A 368 16.06 4.58 -20.51
C ASN A 368 17.19 4.55 -19.48
N ALA A 369 18.08 3.55 -19.53
CA ALA A 369 19.26 3.49 -18.67
C ALA A 369 20.18 4.71 -18.84
N LEU A 370 20.37 5.18 -20.07
CA LEU A 370 21.15 6.39 -20.36
C LEU A 370 20.49 7.65 -19.80
N ILE A 371 19.15 7.75 -19.89
CA ILE A 371 18.40 8.87 -19.28
C ILE A 371 18.56 8.85 -17.76
N MET A 372 18.38 7.70 -17.13
CA MET A 372 18.45 7.54 -15.66
C MET A 372 19.81 7.90 -15.07
N ASN A 373 20.89 7.69 -15.83
CA ASN A 373 22.28 7.91 -15.39
C ASN A 373 22.96 9.06 -16.16
N GLU A 374 22.17 10.02 -16.65
CA GLU A 374 22.70 11.21 -17.31
C GLU A 374 23.74 11.90 -16.40
N GLY A 375 24.97 12.03 -16.92
CA GLY A 375 26.10 12.63 -16.20
C GLY A 375 27.08 11.66 -15.56
N LEU A 376 26.83 10.34 -15.61
CA LEU A 376 27.75 9.30 -15.17
C LEU A 376 28.46 8.64 -16.37
N GLU A 377 29.72 8.23 -16.17
CA GLU A 377 30.45 7.41 -17.13
C GLU A 377 29.94 5.96 -17.03
N MET A 378 29.40 5.43 -18.12
CA MET A 378 28.70 4.14 -18.13
C MET A 378 29.56 2.98 -18.60
N ASP A 379 30.84 3.21 -18.91
CA ASP A 379 31.74 2.20 -19.50
C ASP A 379 31.87 0.97 -18.61
N ASP A 380 32.12 1.15 -17.31
CA ASP A 380 32.27 0.07 -16.33
C ASP A 380 31.00 -0.77 -16.18
N TYR A 381 29.82 -0.14 -16.27
CA TYR A 381 28.54 -0.83 -16.16
C TYR A 381 28.13 -1.52 -17.47
N VAL A 382 28.39 -0.90 -18.61
CA VAL A 382 28.11 -1.50 -19.92
C VAL A 382 29.03 -2.70 -20.15
N GLU A 383 30.30 -2.61 -19.76
CA GLU A 383 31.24 -3.74 -19.74
C GLU A 383 30.77 -4.82 -18.76
N TYR A 384 30.33 -4.44 -17.55
CA TYR A 384 29.69 -5.36 -16.60
C TYR A 384 28.51 -6.09 -17.25
N MET A 385 27.52 -5.39 -17.79
CA MET A 385 26.36 -5.99 -18.45
C MET A 385 26.73 -6.85 -19.67
N HIS A 386 27.83 -6.52 -20.37
CA HIS A 386 28.35 -7.33 -21.49
C HIS A 386 29.08 -8.59 -21.06
N VAL A 387 29.70 -8.63 -19.88
CA VAL A 387 30.30 -9.85 -19.32
C VAL A 387 29.22 -10.88 -18.94
N PHE A 388 27.97 -10.43 -18.75
CA PHE A 388 26.82 -11.27 -18.36
C PHE A 388 25.76 -11.46 -19.47
N LEU A 389 26.01 -11.04 -20.72
CA LEU A 389 25.21 -11.36 -21.92
C LEU A 389 25.96 -12.36 -22.79
#